data_AF-A0A951CB29-F1
#
_entry.id   AF-A0A951CB29-F1
#
_cell.length_a   1.000
_cell.length_b   1.000
_cell.length_c   1.000
_cell.angle_alpha   90.00
_cell.angle_beta   90.00
_cell.angle_gamma   90.00
#
_symmetry.space_group_name_H-M   'P 1'
#
loop_
_entity.id
_entity.type
_entity.pdbx_description
1 polymer ?
#
loop_
_entity_poly.entity_id
_entity_poly.type
_entity_poly.pdbx_seq_one_letter_code
_entity_poly.pdbx_strand_id
1 'polypeptide(L)'
;MPLPLGDAWPGFCHAREGGPIAPGPALLVSHCHLGYVRGRCAYFPKDDAGADAIRFVVRGESAHELHLYYVMERDHHPFGHGPLQYSVSMGRFAEAPANPTLARQAEAYVESYLRRQREASGA
;
A
#
# COMPACT_ATOMS: atom_id res chain seq x y z
N MET A 1 -6.34 9.47 -13.23
CA MET A 1 -6.19 8.03 -13.00
C MET A 1 -5.79 7.83 -11.54
N PRO A 2 -6.43 6.92 -10.80
CA PRO A 2 -6.00 6.59 -9.45
C PRO A 2 -4.61 5.93 -9.48
N LEU A 3 -3.76 6.25 -8.51
CA LEU A 3 -2.48 5.57 -8.32
C LEU A 3 -2.70 4.18 -7.72
N PRO A 4 -1.71 3.26 -7.76
CA PRO A 4 -1.90 1.88 -7.28
C PRO A 4 -2.31 1.73 -5.81
N LEU A 5 -2.00 2.72 -4.96
CA LEU A 5 -2.51 2.80 -3.58
C LEU A 5 -3.90 3.46 -3.49
N GLY A 6 -4.61 3.57 -4.61
CA GLY A 6 -5.86 4.31 -4.74
C GLY A 6 -5.65 5.79 -5.06
N ASP A 7 -4.70 6.45 -4.42
CA ASP A 7 -4.45 7.88 -4.62
C ASP A 7 -2.99 8.24 -4.26
N ALA A 8 -2.61 9.51 -4.44
CA ALA A 8 -1.39 10.03 -3.90
C ALA A 8 -1.42 9.96 -2.37
N TRP A 9 -0.66 9.02 -1.81
CA TRP A 9 -0.52 8.86 -0.37
C TRP A 9 0.69 9.64 0.18
N PRO A 10 0.51 10.71 0.98
CA PRO A 10 1.60 11.39 1.66
C PRO A 10 1.99 10.59 2.92
N GLY A 11 2.78 9.52 2.71
CA GLY A 11 3.28 8.66 3.78
C GLY A 11 4.77 8.85 4.06
N PHE A 12 5.28 8.11 5.05
CA PHE A 12 6.72 8.01 5.32
C PHE A 12 7.31 6.77 4.65
N CYS A 13 8.47 6.92 4.00
CA CYS A 13 9.29 5.80 3.58
C CYS A 13 10.11 5.31 4.77
N HIS A 14 9.94 4.05 5.12
CA HIS A 14 10.66 3.37 6.21
C HIS A 14 11.88 2.58 5.74
N ALA A 15 12.16 2.58 4.42
CA ALA A 15 13.28 1.83 3.85
C ALA A 15 14.64 2.52 4.04
N ARG A 16 14.67 3.78 4.49
CA ARG A 16 15.92 4.50 4.74
C ARG A 16 16.55 4.08 6.08
N GLU A 17 17.82 3.68 6.04
CA GLU A 17 18.65 3.54 7.24
C GLU A 17 18.75 4.88 7.99
N GLY A 18 18.64 4.85 9.33
CA GLY A 18 18.63 6.05 10.15
C GLY A 18 17.24 6.72 10.30
N GLY A 19 16.19 6.07 9.81
CA GLY A 19 14.81 6.37 10.19
C GLY A 19 13.93 6.93 9.07
N PRO A 20 12.61 7.03 9.33
CA PRO A 20 11.61 7.34 8.31
C PRO A 20 11.84 8.70 7.65
N ILE A 21 11.49 8.79 6.36
CA ILE A 21 11.48 10.07 5.63
C ILE A 21 10.13 10.35 5.02
N ALA A 22 9.74 11.61 4.97
CA ALA A 22 8.68 12.06 4.07
C ALA A 22 9.28 12.17 2.64
N PRO A 23 8.90 11.31 1.67
CA PRO A 23 9.37 11.44 0.31
C PRO A 23 8.82 12.73 -0.31
N GLY A 24 9.65 13.45 -1.06
CA GLY A 24 9.19 14.61 -1.80
C GLY A 24 8.15 14.24 -2.87
N PRO A 25 7.32 15.19 -3.33
CA PRO A 25 6.24 14.92 -4.29
C PRO A 25 6.69 14.19 -5.57
N ALA A 26 7.87 14.53 -6.08
CA ALA A 26 8.45 13.88 -7.24
C ALA A 26 8.67 12.37 -7.01
N LEU A 27 9.21 11.97 -5.85
CA LEU A 27 9.41 10.56 -5.50
C LEU A 27 8.08 9.83 -5.30
N LEU A 28 7.09 10.47 -4.68
CA LEU A 28 5.77 9.86 -4.46
C LEU A 28 5.12 9.45 -5.79
N VAL A 29 5.01 10.40 -6.73
CA VAL A 29 4.30 10.20 -8.01
C VAL A 29 5.06 9.29 -8.97
N SER A 30 6.38 9.37 -9.01
CA SER A 30 7.19 8.61 -9.99
C SER A 30 7.74 7.28 -9.47
N HIS A 31 7.78 7.08 -8.14
CA HIS A 31 8.40 5.90 -7.53
C HIS A 31 7.49 5.20 -6.53
N CYS A 32 7.27 5.82 -5.36
CA CYS A 32 6.71 5.12 -4.18
C CYS A 32 5.33 4.51 -4.43
N HIS A 33 4.46 5.19 -5.18
CA HIS A 33 3.12 4.68 -5.47
C HIS A 33 3.10 3.66 -6.60
N LEU A 34 4.09 3.66 -7.49
CA LEU A 34 4.12 2.79 -8.68
C LEU A 34 4.77 1.44 -8.40
N GLY A 35 5.77 1.41 -7.52
CA GLY A 35 6.64 0.25 -7.31
C GLY A 35 7.65 0.08 -8.45
N TYR A 36 8.36 -1.04 -8.47
CA TYR A 36 9.39 -1.39 -9.47
C TYR A 36 10.54 -0.41 -9.57
N VAL A 37 10.98 0.11 -8.43
CA VAL A 37 12.03 1.15 -8.35
C VAL A 37 13.36 0.62 -7.81
N ARG A 38 13.54 -0.70 -7.80
CA ARG A 38 14.82 -1.36 -7.57
C ARG A 38 15.87 -0.75 -8.51
N GLY A 39 17.02 -0.36 -7.95
CA GLY A 39 18.09 0.32 -8.69
C GLY A 39 17.81 1.77 -9.11
N ARG A 40 16.61 2.31 -8.89
CA ARG A 40 16.22 3.69 -9.25
C ARG A 40 15.96 4.59 -8.04
N CYS A 41 15.46 4.03 -6.95
CA CYS A 41 15.27 4.75 -5.69
C CYS A 41 16.49 4.57 -4.77
N ALA A 42 17.09 5.67 -4.34
CA ALA A 42 18.25 5.65 -3.43
C ALA A 42 17.96 5.04 -2.05
N TYR A 43 16.67 4.94 -1.69
CA TYR A 43 16.21 4.36 -0.43
C TYR A 43 15.65 2.95 -0.58
N PHE A 44 15.66 2.37 -1.78
CA PHE A 44 15.18 1.01 -1.95
C PHE A 44 16.07 0.04 -1.16
N PRO A 45 15.50 -0.92 -0.40
CA PRO A 45 16.30 -1.88 0.35
C PRO A 45 17.30 -2.60 -0.56
N LYS A 46 18.55 -2.73 -0.10
CA LYS A 46 19.62 -3.36 -0.87
C LYS A 46 19.57 -4.88 -0.81
N ASP A 47 18.81 -5.44 0.12
CA ASP A 47 18.58 -6.86 0.18
C ASP A 47 17.52 -7.27 -0.87
N ASP A 48 17.84 -8.30 -1.66
CA ASP A 48 16.93 -8.77 -2.73
C ASP A 48 15.71 -9.56 -2.19
N ALA A 49 15.48 -9.49 -0.88
CA ALA A 49 14.42 -10.20 -0.17
C ALA A 49 13.03 -9.53 -0.29
N GLY A 50 12.98 -8.23 -0.56
CA GLY A 50 11.75 -7.44 -0.59
C GLY A 50 10.97 -7.48 -1.91
N ALA A 51 9.69 -7.12 -1.85
CA ALA A 51 8.83 -6.90 -3.01
C ALA A 51 9.19 -5.60 -3.75
N ASP A 52 9.08 -5.62 -5.08
CA ASP A 52 9.19 -4.42 -5.91
C ASP A 52 7.88 -3.62 -5.93
N ALA A 53 6.76 -4.33 -5.84
CA ALA A 53 5.43 -3.74 -5.78
C ALA A 53 4.49 -4.61 -4.94
N ILE A 54 3.54 -3.95 -4.29
CA ILE A 54 2.40 -4.61 -3.65
C ILE A 54 1.14 -4.02 -4.28
N ARG A 55 0.28 -4.88 -4.80
CA ARG A 55 -0.98 -4.52 -5.45
C ARG A 55 -2.12 -4.93 -4.55
N PHE A 56 -3.17 -4.11 -4.51
CA PHE A 56 -4.36 -4.36 -3.72
C PHE A 56 -5.61 -4.21 -4.60
N VAL A 57 -6.60 -5.05 -4.33
CA VAL A 57 -7.93 -4.93 -4.90
C VAL A 57 -8.96 -5.16 -3.80
N VAL A 58 -10.06 -4.42 -3.85
CA VAL A 58 -11.25 -4.70 -3.03
C VAL A 58 -12.02 -5.84 -3.69
N ARG A 59 -12.22 -6.93 -2.95
CA ARG A 59 -12.98 -8.12 -3.38
C ARG A 59 -14.44 -8.07 -2.96
N GLY A 60 -14.73 -7.33 -1.90
CA GLY A 60 -16.08 -7.16 -1.36
C GLY A 60 -16.07 -6.14 -0.24
N GLU A 61 -17.24 -5.58 0.03
CA GLU A 61 -17.42 -4.60 1.09
C GLU A 61 -18.82 -4.68 1.69
N SER A 62 -18.92 -4.24 2.93
CA SER A 62 -20.18 -3.99 3.64
C SER A 62 -20.04 -2.69 4.45
N ALA A 63 -21.10 -2.31 5.16
CA ALA A 63 -21.07 -1.14 6.05
C ALA A 63 -20.02 -1.25 7.18
N HIS A 64 -19.53 -2.46 7.49
CA HIS A 64 -18.66 -2.70 8.65
C HIS A 64 -17.30 -3.30 8.29
N GLU A 65 -17.15 -3.84 7.08
CA GLU A 65 -15.98 -4.59 6.69
C GLU A 65 -15.57 -4.33 5.24
N LEU A 66 -14.26 -4.32 5.00
CA LEU A 66 -13.65 -4.28 3.70
C LEU A 66 -12.80 -5.54 3.51
N HIS A 67 -13.04 -6.26 2.40
CA HIS A 67 -12.33 -7.48 2.05
C HIS A 67 -11.39 -7.18 0.90
N LEU A 68 -10.09 -7.26 1.15
CA LEU A 68 -9.04 -7.00 0.17
C LEU A 68 -8.38 -8.29 -0.29
N TYR A 69 -7.75 -8.24 -1.45
CA TYR A 69 -6.77 -9.23 -1.89
C TYR A 69 -5.49 -8.51 -2.30
N TYR A 70 -4.35 -9.00 -1.83
CA TYR A 70 -3.05 -8.43 -2.19
C TYR A 70 -2.23 -9.38 -3.05
N VAL A 71 -1.33 -8.81 -3.85
CA VAL A 71 -0.27 -9.51 -4.58
C VAL A 71 1.04 -8.78 -4.37
N MET A 72 2.08 -9.50 -3.96
CA MET A 72 3.46 -9.04 -3.89
C MET A 72 4.19 -9.49 -5.16
N GLU A 73 4.85 -8.55 -5.82
CA GLU A 73 5.52 -8.73 -7.10
C GLU A 73 7.02 -8.47 -6.93
N ARG A 74 7.86 -9.31 -7.53
CA ARG A 74 9.31 -9.11 -7.69
C ARG A 74 9.70 -9.46 -9.11
N ASP A 75 10.47 -8.60 -9.76
CA ASP A 75 10.82 -8.72 -11.18
C ASP A 75 9.58 -8.89 -12.08
N HIS A 76 8.50 -8.19 -11.73
CA HIS A 76 7.18 -8.31 -12.38
C HIS A 76 6.49 -9.68 -12.25
N HIS A 77 7.00 -10.58 -11.42
CA HIS A 77 6.40 -11.87 -11.13
C HIS A 77 5.75 -11.90 -9.74
N PRO A 78 4.53 -12.44 -9.61
CA PRO A 78 3.92 -12.63 -8.30
C PRO A 78 4.67 -13.71 -7.52
N PHE A 79 4.98 -13.44 -6.26
CA PHE A 79 5.66 -14.42 -5.38
C PHE A 79 4.97 -14.62 -4.03
N GLY A 80 3.98 -13.80 -3.70
CA GLY A 80 3.14 -13.97 -2.52
C GLY A 80 1.83 -13.21 -2.68
N HIS A 81 0.74 -13.74 -2.14
CA HIS A 81 -0.59 -13.13 -2.26
C HIS A 81 -1.49 -13.67 -1.16
N GLY A 82 -2.60 -12.97 -0.91
CA GLY A 82 -3.56 -13.44 0.08
C GLY A 82 -4.73 -12.50 0.32
N PRO A 83 -5.75 -12.96 1.05
CA PRO A 83 -6.83 -12.12 1.52
C PRO A 83 -6.37 -11.25 2.70
N LEU A 84 -7.00 -10.08 2.86
CA LEU A 84 -6.94 -9.25 4.07
C LEU A 84 -8.35 -8.78 4.41
N GLN A 85 -8.68 -8.78 5.70
CA GLN A 85 -9.96 -8.29 6.19
C GLN A 85 -9.74 -7.08 7.08
N TYR A 86 -10.37 -5.96 6.71
CA TYR A 86 -10.30 -4.71 7.45
C TYR A 86 -11.66 -4.40 8.08
N SER A 87 -11.66 -4.16 9.39
CA SER A 87 -12.84 -3.69 10.11
C SER A 87 -12.92 -2.17 10.00
N VAL A 88 -13.97 -1.68 9.35
CA VAL A 88 -14.23 -0.25 9.18
C VAL A 88 -14.54 0.40 10.53
N SER A 89 -15.35 -0.28 11.36
CA SER A 89 -15.74 0.23 12.68
C SER A 89 -14.57 0.31 13.67
N MET A 90 -13.64 -0.65 13.60
CA MET A 90 -12.46 -0.67 14.48
C MET A 90 -11.26 0.09 13.90
N GLY A 91 -11.31 0.50 12.64
CA GLY A 91 -10.22 1.19 11.96
C GLY A 91 -8.93 0.37 11.83
N ARG A 92 -9.03 -0.96 11.74
CA ARG A 92 -7.85 -1.86 11.70
C ARG A 92 -8.13 -3.18 10.99
N PHE A 93 -7.06 -3.86 10.56
CA PHE A 93 -7.14 -5.24 10.07
C PHE A 93 -7.52 -6.21 11.20
N ALA A 94 -8.36 -7.20 10.88
CA ALA A 94 -8.74 -8.26 11.80
C ALA A 94 -7.52 -9.10 12.22
N GLU A 95 -6.67 -9.41 11.23
CA GLU A 95 -5.33 -9.96 11.43
C GLU A 95 -4.32 -9.05 10.71
N ALA A 96 -3.37 -8.50 11.46
CA ALA A 96 -2.36 -7.61 10.91
C ALA A 96 -1.35 -8.41 10.04
N PRO A 97 -1.01 -7.95 8.83
CA PRO A 97 0.01 -8.61 8.02
C PRO A 97 1.35 -8.66 8.76
N ALA A 98 2.00 -9.83 8.78
CA ALA A 98 3.29 -10.02 9.43
C ALA A 98 4.41 -9.18 8.79
N ASN A 99 4.31 -8.91 7.49
CA ASN A 99 5.25 -8.05 6.77
C ASN A 99 4.89 -6.56 7.04
N PRO A 100 5.78 -5.77 7.68
CA PRO A 100 5.47 -4.38 8.04
C PRO A 100 5.21 -3.46 6.83
N THR A 101 5.89 -3.70 5.70
CA THR A 101 5.67 -2.95 4.46
C THR A 101 4.30 -3.25 3.88
N LEU A 102 3.90 -4.53 3.85
CA LEU A 102 2.56 -4.94 3.44
C LEU A 102 1.49 -4.31 4.34
N ALA A 103 1.66 -4.37 5.66
CA ALA A 103 0.72 -3.77 6.61
C ALA A 103 0.52 -2.27 6.34
N ARG A 104 1.62 -1.51 6.25
CA ARG A 104 1.53 -0.05 6.03
C ARG A 104 0.95 0.33 4.67
N GLN A 105 1.29 -0.39 3.61
CA GLN A 105 0.71 -0.11 2.28
C GLN A 105 -0.76 -0.52 2.20
N ALA A 106 -1.15 -1.59 2.90
CA ALA A 106 -2.55 -2.00 2.99
C ALA A 106 -3.38 -0.93 3.73
N GLU A 107 -2.88 -0.39 4.85
CA GLU A 107 -3.52 0.74 5.55
C GLU A 107 -3.68 1.95 4.62
N ALA A 108 -2.62 2.37 3.93
CA ALA A 108 -2.66 3.49 2.97
C ALA A 108 -3.71 3.28 1.85
N TYR A 109 -3.80 2.04 1.34
CA TYR A 109 -4.80 1.68 0.33
C TYR A 109 -6.23 1.77 0.88
N VAL A 110 -6.48 1.22 2.07
CA VAL A 110 -7.79 1.28 2.74
C VAL A 110 -8.20 2.73 3.01
N GLU A 111 -7.31 3.54 3.57
CA GLU A 111 -7.58 4.96 3.86
C GLU A 111 -7.93 5.73 2.59
N SER A 112 -7.18 5.51 1.50
CA SER A 112 -7.45 6.11 0.20
C SER A 112 -8.76 5.61 -0.42
N TYR A 113 -9.08 4.33 -0.25
CA TYR A 113 -10.34 3.75 -0.73
C TYR A 113 -11.55 4.36 -0.02
N LEU A 114 -11.54 4.35 1.32
CA LEU A 114 -12.64 4.88 2.13
C LEU A 114 -12.82 6.38 1.96
N ARG A 115 -11.73 7.15 1.80
CA ARG A 115 -11.81 8.59 1.48
C ARG A 115 -12.58 8.83 0.18
N ARG A 116 -12.19 8.14 -0.89
CA ARG A 116 -12.83 8.30 -2.21
C ARG A 116 -14.30 7.88 -2.19
N GLN A 117 -14.66 6.86 -1.41
CA GLN A 117 -16.07 6.50 -1.24
C GLN A 117 -16.88 7.60 -0.57
N ARG A 118 -16.35 8.24 0.49
CA ARG A 118 -17.02 9.38 1.14
C ARG A 118 -17.22 10.55 0.17
N GLU A 119 -16.15 10.90 -0.55
CA GLU A 119 -16.17 11.96 -1.57
C GLU A 119 -17.21 11.67 -2.68
N ALA A 120 -17.26 10.43 -3.16
CA ALA A 120 -18.24 10.01 -4.18
C ALA A 120 -19.68 9.98 -3.65
N SER A 121 -19.87 9.72 -2.35
CA SER A 121 -21.19 9.68 -1.72
C SER A 121 -21.71 11.07 -1.31
N GLY A 122 -20.91 12.13 -1.49
CA GLY A 122 -21.27 13.50 -1.12
C GLY A 122 -21.39 13.73 0.40
N ALA A 123 -20.75 12.87 1.21
CA ALA A 123 -20.74 12.91 2.66
C ALA A 123 -19.48 13.57 3.22
#